data_AF-A0A0Q2MTX2-F1
#
_entry.id   AF-A0A0Q2MTX2-F1
#
_cell.length_a   1.000
_cell.length_b   1.000
_cell.length_c   1.000
_cell.angle_alpha   90.00
_cell.angle_beta   90.00
_cell.angle_gamma   90.00
#
_symmetry.space_group_name_H-M   'P 1'
#
loop_
_entity.id
_entity.type
_entity.pdbx_description
1 polymer ?
#
loop_
_entity_poly.entity_id
_entity_poly.type
_entity_poly.pdbx_seq_one_letter_code
_entity_poly.pdbx_strand_id
1 'polypeptide(L)'
;MDKRELNKLMRTLIADAEASASEILLLTTPQEIIEVSEGLGVPLTTKEEQLQEMREIIQEYQQEYGSKEHLKELAKTNPHLSIILETWIHYEELLRKEGRL
;
A
#
# COMPACT_ATOMS: atom_id res chain seq x y z
N MET A 1 5.02 -29.57 -9.38
CA MET A 1 3.78 -28.81 -9.19
C MET A 1 3.35 -28.30 -10.55
N ASP A 2 2.18 -28.71 -11.02
CA ASP A 2 1.68 -28.34 -12.36
C ASP A 2 1.17 -26.89 -12.37
N LYS A 3 1.26 -26.19 -13.50
CA LYS A 3 0.78 -24.81 -13.69
C LYS A 3 -0.71 -24.68 -13.36
N ARG A 4 -1.47 -25.77 -13.47
CA ARG A 4 -2.88 -25.88 -13.09
C ARG A 4 -3.09 -25.91 -11.58
N GLU A 5 -2.21 -26.59 -10.84
CA GLU A 5 -2.24 -26.65 -9.38
C GLU A 5 -1.83 -25.30 -8.77
N LEU A 6 -0.80 -24.66 -9.33
CA LEU A 6 -0.36 -23.32 -8.90
C LEU A 6 -1.48 -22.28 -9.07
N ASN A 7 -2.17 -22.28 -10.22
CA ASN A 7 -3.30 -21.38 -10.44
C ASN A 7 -4.47 -21.62 -9.49
N LYS A 8 -4.71 -22.89 -9.11
CA LYS A 8 -5.75 -23.22 -8.14
C LYS A 8 -5.39 -22.70 -6.76
N LEU A 9 -4.13 -22.91 -6.33
CA LEU A 9 -3.62 -22.40 -5.06
C LEU A 9 -3.69 -20.88 -5.00
N MET A 10 -3.26 -20.19 -6.06
CA MET A 10 -3.33 -18.72 -6.13
C MET A 10 -4.76 -18.20 -6.03
N ARG A 11 -5.72 -18.83 -6.71
CA ARG A 11 -7.13 -18.41 -6.63
C ARG A 11 -7.70 -18.59 -5.23
N THR A 12 -7.33 -19.66 -4.54
CA THR A 12 -7.74 -19.89 -3.15
C THR A 12 -7.14 -18.83 -2.23
N LEU A 13 -5.84 -18.55 -2.35
CA LEU A 13 -5.18 -17.52 -1.54
C LEU A 13 -5.75 -16.12 -1.78
N ILE A 14 -6.09 -15.78 -3.03
CA ILE A 14 -6.74 -14.50 -3.36
C ILE A 14 -8.13 -14.42 -2.74
N ALA A 15 -8.94 -15.48 -2.84
CA ALA A 15 -10.27 -15.51 -2.27
C ALA A 15 -10.26 -15.39 -0.74
N ASP A 16 -9.30 -16.06 -0.08
CA ASP A 16 -9.13 -15.95 1.37
C ASP A 16 -8.70 -14.52 1.78
N ALA A 17 -7.78 -13.91 1.03
CA ALA A 17 -7.36 -12.53 1.27
C ALA A 17 -8.50 -11.52 1.05
N GLU A 18 -9.33 -11.71 0.01
CA GLU A 18 -10.51 -10.89 -0.26
C GLU A 18 -11.57 -11.03 0.85
N ALA A 19 -11.76 -12.23 1.38
CA ALA A 19 -12.66 -12.48 2.50
C ALA A 19 -12.17 -11.78 3.78
N SER A 20 -10.90 -11.94 4.14
CA SER A 20 -10.31 -11.26 5.30
C SER A 20 -10.33 -9.73 5.15
N ALA A 21 -10.05 -9.19 3.96
CA ALA A 21 -10.16 -7.76 3.70
C ALA A 21 -11.60 -7.24 3.82
N SER A 22 -12.58 -8.04 3.38
CA SER A 22 -14.01 -7.71 3.51
C SER A 22 -14.48 -7.72 4.96
N GLU A 23 -13.99 -8.65 5.78
CA GLU A 23 -14.25 -8.66 7.22
C GLU A 23 -13.68 -7.40 7.89
N ILE A 24 -12.46 -6.98 7.53
CA ILE A 24 -11.84 -5.74 8.03
C ILE A 24 -12.64 -4.49 7.62
N LEU A 25 -13.19 -4.46 6.39
CA LEU A 25 -13.99 -3.34 5.89
C LEU A 25 -15.36 -3.19 6.60
N LEU A 26 -15.84 -4.24 7.27
CA LEU A 26 -17.10 -4.21 8.03
C LEU A 26 -16.92 -3.79 9.50
N LEU A 27 -15.68 -3.62 9.95
CA LEU A 27 -15.37 -3.23 11.33
C LEU A 27 -15.62 -1.73 11.48
N THR A 28 -16.48 -1.36 12.42
CA THR A 28 -16.97 0.02 12.57
C THR A 28 -16.24 0.80 13.66
N THR A 29 -15.44 0.10 14.47
CA THR A 29 -14.68 0.70 15.56
C THR A 29 -13.19 0.35 15.46
N PRO A 30 -12.29 1.27 15.85
CA PRO A 30 -10.85 1.00 15.89
C PRO A 30 -10.48 -0.23 16.72
N GLN A 31 -11.21 -0.51 17.81
CA GLN A 31 -11.02 -1.71 18.64
C GLN A 31 -11.30 -3.02 17.90
N GLU A 32 -12.38 -3.08 17.12
CA GLU A 32 -12.71 -4.27 16.32
C GLU A 32 -11.62 -4.55 15.27
N ILE A 33 -11.08 -3.49 14.64
CA ILE A 33 -9.97 -3.58 13.68
C ILE A 33 -8.70 -4.14 14.36
N ILE A 34 -8.43 -3.71 15.59
CA ILE A 34 -7.28 -4.20 16.36
C ILE A 34 -7.41 -5.69 16.67
N GLU A 35 -8.56 -6.12 17.20
CA GLU A 35 -8.80 -7.52 17.58
C GLU A 35 -8.74 -8.47 16.37
N VAL A 36 -9.29 -8.06 15.22
CA VAL A 36 -9.24 -8.85 13.99
C VAL A 36 -7.82 -8.90 13.41
N SER A 37 -7.10 -7.77 13.43
CA SER A 37 -5.72 -7.74 12.93
C SER A 37 -4.78 -8.62 13.78
N GLU A 38 -4.91 -8.56 15.10
CA GLU A 38 -4.19 -9.43 16.03
C GLU A 38 -4.57 -10.91 15.84
N GLY A 39 -5.86 -11.21 15.67
CA GLY A 39 -6.37 -12.57 15.42
C GLY A 39 -5.91 -13.17 14.09
N LEU A 40 -5.66 -12.33 13.08
CA LEU A 40 -5.13 -12.72 11.76
C LEU A 40 -3.59 -12.74 11.72
N GLY A 41 -2.91 -12.38 12.82
CA GLY A 41 -1.45 -12.29 12.87
C GLY A 41 -0.86 -11.16 12.01
N VAL A 42 -1.67 -10.15 11.68
CA VAL A 42 -1.26 -8.96 10.95
C VAL A 42 -0.84 -7.92 12.01
N PRO A 43 0.46 -7.63 12.17
CA PRO A 43 0.88 -6.60 13.11
C PRO A 43 0.30 -5.27 12.64
N LEU A 44 -0.46 -4.61 13.52
CA LEU A 44 -0.88 -3.23 13.29
C LEU A 44 0.38 -2.38 13.33
N THR A 45 0.78 -1.85 12.18
CA THR A 45 1.88 -0.91 12.11
C THR A 45 1.53 0.32 12.95
N THR A 46 2.45 0.68 13.84
CA THR A 46 2.36 1.92 14.60
C THR A 46 2.32 3.10 13.64
N LYS A 47 1.76 4.24 14.08
CA LYS A 47 1.75 5.47 13.28
C LYS A 47 3.16 5.84 12.83
N GLU A 48 4.16 5.67 13.70
CA GLU A 48 5.57 5.91 13.40
C GLU A 48 6.12 4.99 12.30
N GLU A 49 5.78 3.69 12.33
CA GLU A 49 6.18 2.74 11.28
C GLU A 49 5.53 3.08 9.94
N GLN A 50 4.23 3.42 9.93
CA GLN A 50 3.55 3.85 8.71
C GLN A 50 4.17 5.12 8.10
N LEU A 51 4.52 6.10 8.94
CA LEU A 51 5.20 7.31 8.47
C LEU A 51 6.61 7.01 7.95
N GLN A 52 7.29 6.03 8.52
CA GLN A 52 8.60 5.59 8.04
C GLN A 52 8.49 4.88 6.68
N GLU A 53 7.53 3.95 6.53
CA GLU A 53 7.24 3.28 5.25
C GLU A 53 6.92 4.30 4.14
N MET A 54 6.09 5.32 4.44
CA MET A 54 5.79 6.39 3.48
C MET A 54 7.05 7.12 2.99
N ARG A 55 8.03 7.35 3.87
CA ARG A 55 9.30 7.99 3.49
C ARG A 55 10.14 7.08 2.62
N GLU A 56 10.20 5.80 2.94
CA GLU A 56 10.97 4.81 2.18
C GLU A 56 10.43 4.70 0.76
N ILE A 57 9.11 4.61 0.61
CA ILE A 57 8.44 4.60 -0.70
C ILE A 57 8.75 5.87 -1.51
N ILE A 58 8.70 7.05 -0.87
CA ILE A 58 9.06 8.31 -1.55
C ILE A 58 10.53 8.30 -2.00
N GLN A 59 11.44 7.78 -1.16
CA GLN A 59 12.85 7.69 -1.51
C GLN A 59 13.09 6.72 -2.67
N GLU A 60 12.41 5.58 -2.68
CA GLU A 60 12.47 4.63 -3.80
C GLU A 60 12.02 5.29 -5.10
N TYR A 61 10.88 5.99 -5.08
CA TYR A 61 10.41 6.72 -6.27
C TYR A 61 11.37 7.85 -6.69
N GLN A 62 11.99 8.55 -5.75
CA GLN A 62 13.02 9.56 -6.06
C GLN A 62 14.25 8.93 -6.72
N GLN A 63 14.69 7.76 -6.25
CA GLN A 63 15.84 7.07 -6.82
C GLN A 63 15.55 6.54 -8.23
N GLU A 64 14.35 5.99 -8.43
CA GLU A 64 13.97 5.38 -9.71
C GLU A 64 13.60 6.42 -10.78
N TYR A 65 12.83 7.45 -10.41
CA TYR A 65 12.25 8.41 -11.35
C TYR A 65 12.84 9.81 -11.25
N GLY A 66 13.77 10.07 -10.32
CA GLY A 66 14.37 11.38 -10.12
C GLY A 66 13.40 12.38 -9.51
N SER A 67 12.89 13.33 -10.32
CA SER A 67 11.94 14.34 -9.85
C SER A 67 10.50 14.00 -10.22
N LYS A 68 9.54 14.53 -9.45
CA LYS A 68 8.11 14.40 -9.77
C LYS A 68 7.77 14.99 -11.14
N GLU A 69 8.47 16.04 -11.57
CA GLU A 69 8.34 16.60 -12.91
C GLU A 69 8.78 15.61 -13.98
N HIS A 70 9.90 14.90 -13.76
CA HIS A 70 10.35 13.86 -14.68
C HIS A 70 9.36 12.70 -14.76
N LEU A 71 8.88 12.22 -13.60
CA LEU A 71 7.84 11.20 -13.52
C LEU A 71 6.54 11.63 -14.24
N LYS A 72 6.15 12.90 -14.10
CA LYS A 72 4.98 13.46 -14.79
C LYS A 72 5.13 13.46 -16.31
N GLU A 73 6.32 13.73 -16.83
CA GLU A 73 6.59 13.62 -18.27
C GLU A 73 6.58 12.16 -18.74
N LEU A 74 7.17 11.24 -17.97
CA LEU A 74 7.11 9.81 -18.26
C LEU A 74 5.68 9.26 -18.25
N ALA A 75 4.83 9.74 -17.34
CA ALA A 75 3.43 9.33 -17.24
C ALA A 75 2.59 9.72 -18.47
N LYS A 76 3.01 10.72 -19.26
CA LYS A 76 2.34 11.07 -20.54
C LYS A 76 2.45 9.96 -21.57
N THR A 77 3.55 9.21 -21.55
CA THR A 77 3.82 8.11 -22.49
C THR A 77 3.55 6.74 -21.87
N ASN A 78 3.56 6.65 -20.53
CA ASN A 78 3.30 5.43 -19.76
C ASN A 78 2.21 5.71 -18.71
N PRO A 79 0.92 5.57 -19.07
CA PRO A 79 -0.19 5.96 -18.19
C PRO A 79 -0.18 5.29 -16.81
N HIS A 80 0.36 4.07 -16.69
CA HIS A 80 0.46 3.36 -15.41
C HIS A 80 1.33 4.08 -14.36
N LEU A 81 2.25 4.95 -14.79
CA LEU A 81 3.08 5.75 -13.88
C LEU A 81 2.31 6.89 -13.22
N SER A 82 1.07 7.20 -13.67
CA SER A 82 0.23 8.20 -12.99
C SER A 82 -0.09 7.79 -11.56
N ILE A 83 -0.27 6.48 -11.31
CA ILE A 83 -0.55 5.94 -9.98
C ILE A 83 0.63 6.22 -9.04
N ILE A 84 1.87 6.00 -9.51
CA ILE A 84 3.08 6.26 -8.74
C ILE A 84 3.18 7.75 -8.39
N LEU A 85 2.89 8.63 -9.36
CA LEU A 85 2.89 10.08 -9.14
C LEU A 85 1.84 10.50 -8.11
N GLU A 86 0.63 9.95 -8.20
CA GLU A 86 -0.46 10.21 -7.25
C GLU A 86 -0.11 9.72 -5.83
N THR A 87 0.42 8.50 -5.71
CA THR A 87 0.87 7.93 -4.43
C THR A 87 1.96 8.77 -3.79
N TRP A 88 2.96 9.19 -4.57
CA TRP A 88 4.02 10.06 -4.07
C TRP A 88 3.46 11.38 -3.55
N ILE A 89 2.63 12.08 -4.33
CA ILE A 89 2.00 13.34 -3.90
C ILE A 89 1.21 13.14 -2.61
N HIS A 90 0.42 12.07 -2.54
CA HIS A 90 -0.40 11.75 -1.38
C HIS A 90 0.45 11.54 -0.12
N TYR A 91 1.53 10.75 -0.20
CA TYR A 91 2.40 10.49 0.94
C TYR A 91 3.19 11.73 1.38
N GLU A 92 3.63 12.59 0.45
CA GLU A 92 4.22 13.89 0.82
C GLU A 92 3.23 14.76 1.58
N GLU A 93 1.97 14.81 1.18
CA GLU A 93 0.93 15.59 1.87
C GLU A 93 0.66 15.05 3.27
N LEU A 94 0.59 13.72 3.44
CA LEU A 94 0.42 13.09 4.75
C LEU A 94 1.61 13.40 5.66
N LEU A 95 2.84 13.26 5.17
CA LEU A 95 4.04 13.56 5.95
C LEU A 95 4.14 15.04 6.32
N ARG A 96 3.74 15.96 5.43
CA ARG A 96 3.68 17.40 5.75
C ARG A 96 2.68 17.71 6.85
N LYS A 97 1.48 17.11 6.82
CA LYS A 97 0.46 17.28 7.86
C LYS A 97 0.96 16.83 9.23
N GLU A 98 1.86 15.86 9.26
CA GLU A 98 2.50 15.34 10.47
C GLU A 98 3.77 16.11 10.88
N GLY A 99 4.15 17.18 10.16
CA GLY A 99 5.34 17.98 10.45
C GLY A 99 6.66 17.24 10.20
N ARG A 100 6.65 16.26 9.29
CA ARG A 100 7.75 15.32 9.04
C ARG A 100 8.53 15.64 7.74
N LEU A 101 8.10 16.62 6.97
CA LEU A 101 8.66 16.97 5.65
C LEU A 101 8.76 18.50 5.52
#